data_AF-A0A519TR92-F1
#
_entry.id   AF-A0A519TR92-F1
#
_cell.length_a   1.000
_cell.length_b   1.000
_cell.length_c   1.000
_cell.angle_alpha   90.00
_cell.angle_beta   90.00
_cell.angle_gamma   90.00
#
_symmetry.space_group_name_H-M   'P 1'
#
loop_
_entity.id
_entity.type
_entity.pdbx_description
1 polymer ?
#
loop_
_entity_poly.entity_id
_entity_poly.type
_entity_poly.pdbx_seq_one_letter_code
_entity_poly.pdbx_strand_id
1 'polypeptide(L)'
;MPDSTIRLACASLLFASLSAGPALAQTTLPAFPGAEGAGKYTTGGRGSTAAPTTVFEVTTLNDAGTGSLRAALAGAVANRTVVFRVCGTIHLVTALSIPANTTLAGQTAPGDGICVADRQTTVKGNNVIVRFMRFRLGDQYQNLGMVNGSGDEDNFDSIGGYTGLIVDHCTFSWGEDESLTCYKGDNTTLQWNLISEGLNYSYHFETGDTDFERHGYGGIWGGRHASFHHNLLAHLQGRNPRFDGSRNLTPANTAGLENAEFVNNVLYDWGSYTVNGGEGGNYNIVNNYYKYGPSTSANTSVGVAVKSQILNPYKTTTLPFGQYYLTGNYVDGYAAVTSRNWRGVS
;
A
#
# COMPACT_ATOMS: atom_id res chain seq x y z
N MET A 1 10.09 94.34 18.73
CA MET A 1 9.61 93.02 19.19
C MET A 1 8.68 92.45 18.14
N PRO A 2 9.15 91.46 17.34
CA PRO A 2 8.29 90.67 16.47
C PRO A 2 8.25 89.20 16.94
N ASP A 3 7.04 88.81 17.32
CA ASP A 3 6.30 87.60 16.96
C ASP A 3 7.07 86.45 16.27
N SER A 4 7.12 85.29 16.95
CA SER A 4 7.47 84.00 16.34
C SER A 4 6.44 82.95 16.76
N THR A 5 5.42 82.80 15.92
CA THR A 5 4.43 81.72 15.96
C THR A 5 5.09 80.36 15.74
N ILE A 6 5.07 79.51 16.77
CA ILE A 6 5.40 78.08 16.68
C ILE A 6 4.13 77.34 16.21
N ARG A 7 4.20 76.73 15.02
CA ARG A 7 3.15 75.84 14.49
C ARG A 7 3.34 74.45 15.09
N LEU A 8 2.39 74.02 15.93
CA LEU A 8 2.31 72.65 16.42
C LEU A 8 1.60 71.78 15.37
N ALA A 9 2.32 70.87 14.72
CA ALA A 9 1.74 69.91 13.79
C ALA A 9 1.12 68.74 14.56
N CYS A 10 -0.21 68.62 14.55
CA CYS A 10 -0.92 67.44 15.03
C CYS A 10 -0.68 66.27 14.05
N ALA A 11 0.09 65.27 14.46
CA ALA A 11 0.21 64.00 13.76
C ALA A 11 -1.01 63.12 14.09
N SER A 12 -1.95 63.01 13.15
CA SER A 12 -3.10 62.12 13.23
C SER A 12 -2.62 60.67 13.05
N LEU A 13 -2.53 59.90 14.14
CA LEU A 13 -2.35 58.44 14.07
C LEU A 13 -3.63 57.80 13.53
N LEU A 14 -3.62 57.40 12.25
CA LEU A 14 -4.61 56.46 11.71
C LEU A 14 -4.36 55.08 12.33
N PHE A 15 -5.21 54.67 13.26
CA PHE A 15 -5.35 53.26 13.63
C PHE A 15 -6.09 52.54 12.50
N ALA A 16 -5.34 51.89 11.62
CA ALA A 16 -5.89 50.90 10.70
C ALA A 16 -6.31 49.66 11.51
N SER A 17 -7.60 49.51 11.74
CA SER A 17 -8.18 48.29 12.28
C SER A 17 -8.12 47.19 11.22
N LEU A 18 -7.05 46.39 11.26
CA LEU A 18 -7.00 45.10 10.57
C LEU A 18 -8.09 44.20 11.19
N SER A 19 -9.26 44.18 10.55
CA SER A 19 -10.26 43.15 10.78
C SER A 19 -9.76 41.86 10.12
N ALA A 20 -8.91 41.12 10.84
CA ALA A 20 -8.62 39.74 10.52
C ALA A 20 -9.90 38.94 10.76
N GLY A 21 -10.72 38.79 9.72
CA GLY A 21 -11.83 37.84 9.74
C GLY A 21 -11.29 36.44 10.07
N PRO A 22 -12.05 35.60 10.79
CA PRO A 22 -11.60 34.25 11.08
C PRO A 22 -11.39 33.54 9.74
N ALA A 23 -10.15 33.20 9.42
CA ALA A 23 -9.84 32.24 8.39
C ALA A 23 -10.51 30.94 8.84
N LEU A 24 -11.63 30.57 8.21
CA LEU A 24 -12.22 29.25 8.36
C LEU A 24 -11.12 28.27 7.97
N ALA A 25 -10.53 27.58 8.95
CA ALA A 25 -9.62 26.49 8.70
C ALA A 25 -10.40 25.47 7.86
N GLN A 26 -10.07 25.40 6.57
CA GLN A 26 -10.65 24.43 5.67
C GLN A 26 -10.18 23.05 6.15
N THR A 27 -11.03 22.37 6.92
CA THR A 27 -10.75 21.01 7.38
C THR A 27 -10.66 20.13 6.15
N THR A 28 -9.47 19.63 5.82
CA THR A 28 -9.28 18.70 4.71
C THR A 28 -10.15 17.47 4.95
N LEU A 29 -11.14 17.25 4.09
CA LEU A 29 -12.07 16.13 4.21
C LEU A 29 -11.31 14.83 3.91
N PRO A 30 -11.27 13.84 4.83
CA PRO A 30 -10.68 12.54 4.53
C PRO A 30 -11.31 11.86 3.31
N ALA A 31 -10.59 10.87 2.76
CA ALA A 31 -10.98 10.07 1.60
C ALA A 31 -12.37 9.44 1.78
N PHE A 32 -12.66 8.96 2.98
CA PHE A 32 -13.93 8.41 3.43
C PHE A 32 -13.92 8.30 4.98
N PRO A 33 -15.06 8.14 5.65
CA PRO A 33 -15.08 7.85 7.09
C PRO A 33 -14.27 6.60 7.42
N GLY A 34 -13.28 6.71 8.31
CA GLY A 34 -12.35 5.63 8.65
C GLY A 34 -11.09 5.53 7.78
N ALA A 35 -10.85 6.49 6.88
CA ALA A 35 -9.56 6.61 6.20
C ALA A 35 -8.51 7.16 7.17
N GLU A 36 -7.44 6.40 7.40
CA GLU A 36 -6.36 6.72 8.33
C GLU A 36 -4.98 6.69 7.62
N GLY A 37 -3.93 6.99 8.38
CA GLY A 37 -2.56 6.95 7.89
C GLY A 37 -2.17 8.06 6.90
N ALA A 38 -1.04 7.86 6.22
CA ALA A 38 -0.43 8.83 5.32
C ALA A 38 -1.31 9.16 4.09
N GLY A 39 -2.05 8.18 3.58
CA GLY A 39 -2.94 8.32 2.44
C GLY A 39 -4.30 8.94 2.73
N LYS A 40 -4.67 9.22 4.00
CA LYS A 40 -6.06 9.53 4.43
C LYS A 40 -6.76 10.69 3.71
N TYR A 41 -6.01 11.59 3.07
CA TYR A 41 -6.54 12.73 2.31
C TYR A 41 -6.58 12.51 0.79
N THR A 42 -6.22 11.32 0.31
CA THR A 42 -6.40 10.91 -1.08
C THR A 42 -7.87 11.08 -1.46
N THR A 43 -8.15 11.80 -2.55
CA THR A 43 -9.53 12.10 -2.95
C THR A 43 -10.09 11.07 -3.93
N GLY A 44 -9.22 10.29 -4.59
CA GLY A 44 -9.58 9.32 -5.60
C GLY A 44 -10.35 9.96 -6.74
N GLY A 45 -11.51 9.40 -7.06
CA GLY A 45 -12.44 9.91 -8.05
C GLY A 45 -13.30 11.09 -7.60
N ARG A 46 -13.13 11.62 -6.39
CA ARG A 46 -13.93 12.74 -5.90
C ARG A 46 -13.59 14.01 -6.68
N GLY A 47 -14.54 14.44 -7.51
CA GLY A 47 -14.45 15.69 -8.26
C GLY A 47 -14.72 16.93 -7.41
N SER A 48 -14.68 18.08 -8.07
CA SER A 48 -15.09 19.37 -7.53
C SER A 48 -16.24 19.95 -8.36
N THR A 49 -16.84 21.06 -7.92
CA THR A 49 -17.86 21.77 -8.72
C THR A 49 -17.34 22.17 -10.11
N ALA A 50 -16.04 22.49 -10.23
CA ALA A 50 -15.42 22.88 -11.49
C ALA A 50 -15.00 21.68 -12.37
N ALA A 51 -14.75 20.52 -11.76
CA ALA A 51 -14.37 19.29 -12.44
C ALA A 51 -15.10 18.10 -11.79
N PRO A 52 -16.38 17.90 -12.12
CA PRO A 52 -17.20 16.87 -11.49
C PRO A 52 -16.66 15.47 -11.76
N THR A 53 -17.01 14.53 -10.88
CA THR A 53 -16.70 13.12 -11.10
C THR A 53 -17.57 12.56 -12.22
N THR A 54 -16.98 11.71 -13.07
CA THR A 54 -17.75 10.84 -13.96
C THR A 54 -17.95 9.51 -13.24
N VAL A 55 -19.22 9.08 -13.12
CA VAL A 55 -19.55 7.78 -12.54
C VAL A 55 -19.65 6.75 -13.67
N PHE A 56 -18.89 5.67 -13.56
CA PHE A 56 -18.96 4.53 -14.47
C PHE A 56 -19.59 3.34 -13.75
N GLU A 57 -20.59 2.73 -14.39
CA GLU A 57 -21.23 1.52 -13.88
C GLU A 57 -20.68 0.29 -14.59
N VAL A 58 -20.08 -0.63 -13.84
CA VAL A 58 -19.71 -1.95 -14.33
C VAL A 58 -20.95 -2.83 -14.28
N THR A 59 -21.42 -3.27 -15.44
CA THR A 59 -22.69 -4.01 -15.62
C THR A 59 -22.49 -5.40 -16.22
N THR A 60 -21.25 -5.79 -16.51
CA THR A 60 -20.89 -7.12 -17.01
C THR A 60 -19.61 -7.62 -16.36
N LEU A 61 -19.48 -8.95 -16.27
CA LEU A 61 -18.26 -9.63 -15.80
C LEU A 61 -17.25 -9.89 -16.92
N ASN A 62 -17.59 -9.57 -18.17
CA ASN A 62 -16.67 -9.68 -19.30
C ASN A 62 -15.46 -8.76 -19.09
N ASP A 63 -14.26 -9.21 -19.47
CA ASP A 63 -13.04 -8.39 -19.38
C ASP A 63 -13.18 -7.07 -20.16
N ALA A 64 -13.68 -7.14 -21.40
CA ALA A 64 -13.77 -6.01 -22.32
C ALA A 64 -15.19 -5.80 -22.88
N GLY A 65 -15.39 -4.64 -23.51
CA GLY A 65 -16.65 -4.22 -24.10
C GLY A 65 -17.45 -3.28 -23.21
N THR A 66 -18.54 -2.74 -23.75
CA THR A 66 -19.41 -1.80 -23.03
C THR A 66 -19.88 -2.38 -21.70
N GLY A 67 -19.74 -1.59 -20.64
CA GLY A 67 -20.12 -1.99 -19.28
C GLY A 67 -19.07 -2.81 -18.53
N SER A 68 -17.91 -3.12 -19.12
CA SER A 68 -16.84 -3.81 -18.40
C SER A 68 -16.03 -2.87 -17.50
N LEU A 69 -15.32 -3.45 -16.52
CA LEU A 69 -14.36 -2.72 -15.69
C LEU A 69 -13.25 -2.08 -16.55
N ARG A 70 -12.75 -2.81 -17.57
CA ARG A 70 -11.74 -2.27 -18.49
C ARG A 70 -12.26 -1.05 -19.25
N ALA A 71 -13.51 -1.08 -19.71
CA ALA A 71 -14.12 0.08 -20.36
C ALA A 71 -14.29 1.27 -19.41
N ALA A 72 -14.65 1.03 -18.14
CA ALA A 72 -14.75 2.06 -17.11
C ALA A 72 -13.39 2.73 -16.77
N LEU A 73 -12.28 2.00 -16.93
CA LEU A 73 -10.93 2.48 -16.67
C LEU A 73 -10.25 3.08 -17.90
N ALA A 74 -10.84 2.95 -19.09
CA ALA A 74 -10.27 3.47 -20.32
C ALA A 74 -10.39 5.00 -20.43
N GLY A 75 -9.59 5.57 -21.34
CA GLY A 75 -9.67 6.97 -21.75
C GLY A 75 -9.16 8.00 -20.72
N ALA A 76 -9.12 9.26 -21.16
CA ALA A 76 -8.77 10.40 -20.33
C ALA A 76 -10.02 10.96 -19.65
N VAL A 77 -10.13 10.76 -18.33
CA VAL A 77 -11.21 11.28 -17.49
C VAL A 77 -10.58 12.04 -16.33
N ALA A 78 -11.07 13.25 -16.05
CA ALA A 78 -10.49 14.10 -15.00
C ALA A 78 -10.58 13.46 -13.61
N ASN A 79 -11.78 12.98 -13.25
CA ASN A 79 -12.08 12.29 -12.00
C ASN A 79 -13.09 11.18 -12.29
N ARG A 80 -12.82 9.93 -11.89
CA ARG A 80 -13.73 8.79 -12.12
C ARG A 80 -14.07 8.03 -10.85
N THR A 81 -15.36 7.76 -10.65
CA THR A 81 -15.82 6.81 -9.63
C THR A 81 -16.42 5.61 -10.33
N VAL A 82 -15.85 4.44 -10.13
CA VAL A 82 -16.35 3.18 -10.68
C VAL A 82 -17.20 2.47 -9.64
N VAL A 83 -18.44 2.19 -9.98
CA VAL A 83 -19.40 1.43 -9.17
C VAL A 83 -19.78 0.14 -9.89
N PHE A 84 -20.20 -0.88 -9.15
CA PHE A 84 -20.47 -2.21 -9.68
C PHE A 84 -21.96 -2.53 -9.54
N ARG A 85 -22.60 -2.94 -10.63
CA ARG A 85 -23.99 -3.40 -10.69
C ARG A 85 -24.12 -4.91 -10.80
N VAL A 86 -22.98 -5.60 -10.86
CA VAL A 86 -22.84 -7.05 -10.94
C VAL A 86 -21.90 -7.55 -9.83
N CYS A 87 -22.09 -8.80 -9.45
CA CYS A 87 -21.22 -9.51 -8.51
C CYS A 87 -20.66 -10.77 -9.17
N GLY A 88 -19.53 -11.26 -8.67
CA GLY A 88 -18.81 -12.40 -9.23
C GLY A 88 -17.39 -12.06 -9.62
N THR A 89 -16.82 -12.83 -10.54
CA THR A 89 -15.43 -12.73 -10.96
C THR A 89 -15.32 -12.19 -12.38
N ILE A 90 -14.52 -11.15 -12.55
CA ILE A 90 -14.06 -10.65 -13.85
C ILE A 90 -12.74 -11.36 -14.15
N HIS A 91 -12.77 -12.28 -15.10
CA HIS A 91 -11.60 -13.02 -15.58
C HIS A 91 -10.89 -12.17 -16.64
N LEU A 92 -9.71 -11.65 -16.31
CA LEU A 92 -8.95 -10.78 -17.20
C LEU A 92 -8.23 -11.59 -18.27
N VAL A 93 -8.24 -11.11 -19.51
CA VAL A 93 -7.45 -11.71 -20.60
C VAL A 93 -6.05 -11.11 -20.67
N THR A 94 -5.91 -9.84 -20.28
CA THR A 94 -4.65 -9.09 -20.22
C THR A 94 -4.59 -8.27 -18.94
N ALA A 95 -3.39 -7.83 -18.54
CA ALA A 95 -3.22 -6.99 -17.35
C ALA A 95 -4.17 -5.77 -17.35
N LEU A 96 -4.67 -5.42 -16.18
CA LEU A 96 -5.57 -4.29 -15.96
C LEU A 96 -4.79 -3.12 -15.37
N SER A 97 -4.99 -1.92 -15.90
CA SER A 97 -4.36 -0.71 -15.38
C SER A 97 -5.39 0.25 -14.80
N ILE A 98 -5.18 0.67 -13.55
CA ILE A 98 -5.99 1.67 -12.86
C ILE A 98 -5.30 3.05 -13.05
N PRO A 99 -5.93 3.98 -13.78
CA PRO A 99 -5.39 5.31 -14.02
C PRO A 99 -5.60 6.25 -12.83
N ALA A 100 -4.99 7.44 -12.92
CA ALA A 100 -5.07 8.47 -11.89
C ALA A 100 -6.52 8.95 -11.63
N ASN A 101 -6.73 9.55 -10.45
CA ASN A 101 -8.00 10.15 -10.02
C ASN A 101 -9.18 9.16 -10.10
N THR A 102 -8.97 7.97 -9.54
CA THR A 102 -9.91 6.85 -9.63
C THR A 102 -10.33 6.38 -8.24
N THR A 103 -11.63 6.20 -8.04
CA THR A 103 -12.16 5.39 -6.94
C THR A 103 -12.81 4.15 -7.50
N LEU A 104 -12.31 2.96 -7.13
CA LEU A 104 -13.02 1.69 -7.31
C LEU A 104 -13.81 1.40 -6.04
N ALA A 105 -15.15 1.51 -6.11
CA ALA A 105 -16.04 1.35 -4.98
C ALA A 105 -16.66 -0.06 -4.96
N GLY A 106 -15.86 -1.08 -4.63
CA GLY A 106 -16.27 -2.50 -4.64
C GLY A 106 -17.48 -2.80 -3.76
N GLN A 107 -17.70 -2.03 -2.68
CA GLN A 107 -18.86 -2.16 -1.79
C GLN A 107 -20.21 -1.87 -2.46
N THR A 108 -20.21 -1.34 -3.69
CA THR A 108 -21.43 -1.12 -4.47
C THR A 108 -21.90 -2.37 -5.21
N ALA A 109 -21.03 -3.37 -5.39
CA ALA A 109 -21.40 -4.64 -5.99
C ALA A 109 -22.50 -5.33 -5.15
N PRO A 110 -23.51 -5.95 -5.77
CA PRO A 110 -24.50 -6.75 -5.06
C PRO A 110 -23.88 -8.03 -4.47
N GLY A 111 -24.67 -8.78 -3.70
CA GLY A 111 -24.34 -10.15 -3.27
C GLY A 111 -22.96 -10.27 -2.63
N ASP A 112 -22.18 -11.26 -3.09
CA ASP A 112 -20.86 -11.61 -2.54
C ASP A 112 -19.73 -10.66 -2.97
N GLY A 113 -20.04 -9.55 -3.64
CA GLY A 113 -19.07 -8.55 -4.10
C GLY A 113 -18.38 -8.91 -5.42
N ILE A 114 -17.30 -8.18 -5.73
CA ILE A 114 -16.57 -8.28 -7.00
C ILE A 114 -15.15 -8.84 -6.81
N CYS A 115 -14.75 -9.74 -7.70
CA CYS A 115 -13.39 -10.28 -7.79
C CYS A 115 -12.81 -9.98 -9.17
N VAL A 116 -11.52 -9.68 -9.24
CA VAL A 116 -10.73 -9.59 -10.47
C VAL A 116 -9.73 -10.74 -10.43
N ALA A 117 -9.60 -11.49 -11.52
CA ALA A 117 -8.77 -12.68 -11.56
C ALA A 117 -7.99 -12.85 -12.87
N ASP A 118 -7.05 -13.78 -12.84
CA ASP A 118 -6.30 -14.34 -13.97
C ASP A 118 -5.16 -13.47 -14.54
N ARG A 119 -5.15 -12.15 -14.31
CA ARG A 119 -4.03 -11.26 -14.72
C ARG A 119 -3.75 -10.16 -13.70
N GLN A 120 -2.52 -9.65 -13.74
CA GLN A 120 -2.07 -8.56 -12.89
C GLN A 120 -2.98 -7.33 -12.96
N THR A 121 -3.22 -6.71 -11.81
CA THR A 121 -3.85 -5.38 -11.71
C THR A 121 -2.85 -4.35 -11.18
N THR A 122 -2.55 -3.32 -11.98
CA THR A 122 -1.57 -2.28 -11.62
C THR A 122 -2.23 -0.92 -11.46
N VAL A 123 -1.96 -0.22 -10.35
CA VAL A 123 -2.23 1.22 -10.23
C VAL A 123 -1.07 2.00 -10.86
N LYS A 124 -1.34 2.65 -11.99
CA LYS A 124 -0.36 3.43 -12.76
C LYS A 124 -0.44 4.93 -12.52
N GLY A 125 -1.40 5.41 -11.75
CA GLY A 125 -1.67 6.83 -11.58
C GLY A 125 -1.71 7.30 -10.13
N ASN A 126 -1.63 8.62 -9.97
CA ASN A 126 -1.78 9.30 -8.68
C ASN A 126 -3.23 9.32 -8.23
N ASN A 127 -3.43 9.53 -6.93
CA ASN A 127 -4.73 9.82 -6.34
C ASN A 127 -5.76 8.70 -6.63
N VAL A 128 -5.50 7.52 -6.10
CA VAL A 128 -6.32 6.32 -6.32
C VAL A 128 -6.83 5.74 -5.01
N ILE A 129 -8.09 5.34 -5.01
CA ILE A 129 -8.74 4.63 -3.91
C ILE A 129 -9.30 3.32 -4.44
N VAL A 130 -8.94 2.20 -3.84
CA VAL A 130 -9.48 0.87 -4.14
C VAL A 130 -10.06 0.29 -2.86
N ARG A 131 -11.34 -0.07 -2.86
CA ARG A 131 -11.99 -0.63 -1.67
C ARG A 131 -12.89 -1.82 -1.93
N PHE A 132 -12.95 -2.75 -0.98
CA PHE A 132 -13.89 -3.87 -0.97
C PHE A 132 -13.88 -4.71 -2.25
N MET A 133 -12.68 -4.96 -2.79
CA MET A 133 -12.46 -5.79 -3.96
C MET A 133 -11.61 -7.01 -3.61
N ARG A 134 -11.74 -8.08 -4.39
CA ARG A 134 -10.85 -9.24 -4.32
C ARG A 134 -10.01 -9.32 -5.58
N PHE A 135 -8.74 -9.67 -5.43
CA PHE A 135 -7.79 -9.86 -6.51
C PHE A 135 -7.17 -11.25 -6.40
N ARG A 136 -7.23 -12.03 -7.48
CA ARG A 136 -6.81 -13.43 -7.53
C ARG A 136 -6.12 -13.74 -8.85
N LEU A 137 -4.84 -13.40 -8.94
CA LEU A 137 -4.03 -13.62 -10.15
C LEU A 137 -4.13 -15.06 -10.64
N GLY A 138 -3.85 -16.04 -9.78
CA GLY A 138 -3.76 -17.43 -10.22
C GLY A 138 -2.59 -17.67 -11.18
N ASP A 139 -2.53 -18.86 -11.75
CA ASP A 139 -1.46 -19.30 -12.65
C ASP A 139 -1.96 -19.73 -14.04
N GLN A 140 -3.25 -19.51 -14.31
CA GLN A 140 -3.95 -19.96 -15.52
C GLN A 140 -3.25 -19.52 -16.82
N TYR A 141 -2.63 -18.35 -16.81
CA TYR A 141 -2.01 -17.75 -17.98
C TYR A 141 -0.49 -17.94 -18.07
N GLN A 142 0.11 -18.69 -17.15
CA GLN A 142 1.53 -18.99 -17.21
C GLN A 142 1.82 -20.08 -18.22
N ASN A 143 2.55 -19.71 -19.28
CA ASN A 143 2.81 -20.56 -20.42
C ASN A 143 4.22 -20.40 -21.02
N LEU A 144 5.09 -19.63 -20.36
CA LEU A 144 6.46 -19.38 -20.82
C LEU A 144 7.41 -20.55 -20.50
N GLY A 145 7.01 -21.46 -19.63
CA GLY A 145 7.84 -22.57 -19.14
C GLY A 145 8.84 -22.12 -18.08
N MET A 146 9.83 -22.97 -17.80
CA MET A 146 10.83 -22.76 -16.75
C MET A 146 11.95 -21.84 -17.22
N VAL A 147 11.60 -20.57 -17.43
CA VAL A 147 12.53 -19.52 -17.87
C VAL A 147 12.55 -18.40 -16.85
N ASN A 148 13.74 -17.84 -16.60
CA ASN A 148 13.90 -16.73 -15.66
C ASN A 148 12.94 -15.57 -15.99
N GLY A 149 12.15 -15.16 -15.01
CA GLY A 149 11.12 -14.12 -15.11
C GLY A 149 9.74 -14.62 -15.56
N SER A 150 9.56 -15.93 -15.77
CA SER A 150 8.19 -16.47 -15.90
C SER A 150 7.52 -16.47 -14.52
N GLY A 151 6.28 -15.96 -14.44
CA GLY A 151 5.56 -15.85 -13.17
C GLY A 151 5.99 -14.67 -12.30
N ASP A 152 6.58 -13.63 -12.90
CA ASP A 152 6.97 -12.38 -12.23
C ASP A 152 5.81 -11.38 -12.08
N GLU A 153 4.58 -11.81 -12.38
CA GLU A 153 3.40 -10.99 -12.22
C GLU A 153 2.97 -10.93 -10.74
N ASP A 154 2.93 -9.71 -10.20
CA ASP A 154 2.23 -9.45 -8.94
C ASP A 154 0.71 -9.53 -9.16
N ASN A 155 -0.02 -9.96 -8.14
CA ASN A 155 -1.48 -9.95 -8.20
C ASN A 155 -2.03 -8.53 -8.27
N PHE A 156 -1.54 -7.66 -7.38
CA PHE A 156 -1.85 -6.24 -7.39
C PHE A 156 -0.62 -5.42 -7.05
N ASP A 157 -0.31 -4.43 -7.88
CA ASP A 157 0.84 -3.58 -7.65
C ASP A 157 0.62 -2.08 -7.87
N SER A 158 1.47 -1.28 -7.22
CA SER A 158 1.73 0.10 -7.60
C SER A 158 3.21 0.41 -7.37
N ILE A 159 3.96 0.51 -8.47
CA ILE A 159 5.44 0.63 -8.46
C ILE A 159 5.97 1.74 -9.36
N GLY A 160 5.09 2.49 -10.05
CA GLY A 160 5.46 3.50 -11.04
C GLY A 160 5.93 4.84 -10.49
N GLY A 161 5.98 5.00 -9.16
CA GLY A 161 6.10 6.30 -8.51
C GLY A 161 4.79 7.07 -8.59
N TYR A 162 4.12 7.25 -7.45
CA TYR A 162 2.80 7.84 -7.35
C TYR A 162 2.67 8.69 -6.10
N THR A 163 1.63 9.51 -6.03
CA THR A 163 1.21 10.19 -4.79
C THR A 163 -0.27 9.98 -4.55
N GLY A 164 -0.63 9.63 -3.31
CA GLY A 164 -2.01 9.40 -2.90
C GLY A 164 -2.54 8.05 -3.35
N LEU A 165 -2.42 7.05 -2.49
CA LEU A 165 -3.00 5.73 -2.68
C LEU A 165 -3.65 5.27 -1.38
N ILE A 166 -4.91 4.82 -1.46
CA ILE A 166 -5.54 4.03 -0.40
C ILE A 166 -6.02 2.71 -0.98
N VAL A 167 -5.59 1.62 -0.35
CA VAL A 167 -6.15 0.27 -0.54
C VAL A 167 -6.78 -0.15 0.79
N ASP A 168 -8.10 -0.32 0.80
CA ASP A 168 -8.86 -0.56 2.03
C ASP A 168 -9.90 -1.68 1.91
N HIS A 169 -9.94 -2.61 2.87
CA HIS A 169 -10.89 -3.74 2.87
C HIS A 169 -10.82 -4.62 1.62
N CYS A 170 -9.64 -4.75 1.00
CA CYS A 170 -9.43 -5.62 -0.13
C CYS A 170 -8.86 -6.98 0.29
N THR A 171 -9.05 -7.99 -0.55
CA THR A 171 -8.42 -9.31 -0.39
C THR A 171 -7.51 -9.61 -1.57
N PHE A 172 -6.30 -10.06 -1.28
CA PHE A 172 -5.27 -10.43 -2.25
C PHE A 172 -4.84 -11.85 -1.97
N SER A 173 -5.12 -12.75 -2.91
CA SER A 173 -4.75 -14.16 -2.79
C SER A 173 -4.26 -14.73 -4.09
N TRP A 174 -3.55 -15.85 -4.01
CA TRP A 174 -3.09 -16.59 -5.18
C TRP A 174 -2.22 -15.72 -6.12
N GLY A 175 -1.36 -14.87 -5.55
CA GLY A 175 -0.29 -14.19 -6.30
C GLY A 175 0.88 -15.13 -6.55
N GLU A 176 1.59 -14.95 -7.66
CA GLU A 176 2.69 -15.82 -8.11
C GLU A 176 4.05 -15.35 -7.60
N ASP A 177 4.41 -14.10 -7.89
CA ASP A 177 5.47 -13.39 -7.18
C ASP A 177 4.86 -12.85 -5.87
N GLU A 178 4.18 -11.70 -5.92
CA GLU A 178 3.63 -11.09 -4.71
C GLU A 178 2.12 -10.84 -4.76
N SER A 179 1.51 -10.96 -3.59
CA SER A 179 0.06 -10.79 -3.46
C SER A 179 -0.36 -9.31 -3.46
N LEU A 180 0.39 -8.43 -2.79
CA LEU A 180 0.13 -6.98 -2.76
C LEU A 180 1.43 -6.21 -2.64
N THR A 181 1.83 -5.51 -3.69
CA THR A 181 3.08 -4.74 -3.74
C THR A 181 2.81 -3.26 -3.97
N CYS A 182 3.24 -2.39 -3.06
CA CYS A 182 3.01 -0.94 -3.14
C CYS A 182 4.23 -0.21 -2.57
N TYR A 183 5.10 0.29 -3.45
CA TYR A 183 6.31 1.02 -3.04
C TYR A 183 6.65 2.12 -4.06
N LYS A 184 7.75 2.87 -3.86
CA LYS A 184 8.12 4.09 -4.63
C LYS A 184 7.14 5.27 -4.53
N GLY A 185 6.02 5.12 -3.82
CA GLY A 185 4.98 6.13 -3.70
C GLY A 185 5.23 7.19 -2.63
N ASP A 186 4.26 8.08 -2.47
CA ASP A 186 4.12 9.04 -1.38
C ASP A 186 2.64 9.12 -0.95
N ASN A 187 2.37 9.37 0.32
CA ASN A 187 1.02 9.38 0.91
C ASN A 187 0.24 8.08 0.60
N THR A 188 0.76 6.96 1.09
CA THR A 188 0.18 5.62 0.85
C THR A 188 -0.45 5.07 2.13
N THR A 189 -1.67 4.56 2.06
CA THR A 189 -2.27 3.77 3.14
C THR A 189 -2.72 2.40 2.62
N LEU A 190 -2.26 1.32 3.26
CA LEU A 190 -2.83 -0.02 3.12
C LEU A 190 -3.51 -0.38 4.46
N GLN A 191 -4.83 -0.44 4.48
CA GLN A 191 -5.58 -0.67 5.71
C GLN A 191 -6.66 -1.75 5.60
N TRP A 192 -6.87 -2.51 6.66
CA TRP A 192 -7.97 -3.50 6.75
C TRP A 192 -7.99 -4.53 5.61
N ASN A 193 -6.84 -4.83 5.01
CA ASN A 193 -6.75 -5.80 3.91
C ASN A 193 -6.43 -7.20 4.42
N LEU A 194 -6.83 -8.20 3.64
CA LEU A 194 -6.40 -9.59 3.78
C LEU A 194 -5.43 -9.92 2.65
N ILE A 195 -4.22 -10.35 3.00
CA ILE A 195 -3.20 -10.81 2.07
C ILE A 195 -2.89 -12.25 2.47
N SER A 196 -3.29 -13.22 1.66
CA SER A 196 -3.13 -14.62 2.05
C SER A 196 -3.08 -15.61 0.90
N GLU A 197 -2.49 -16.78 1.17
CA GLU A 197 -2.45 -17.90 0.22
C GLU A 197 -1.74 -17.53 -1.08
N GLY A 198 -0.51 -17.00 -0.98
CA GLY A 198 0.36 -16.86 -2.17
C GLY A 198 0.64 -18.24 -2.79
N LEU A 199 0.79 -18.30 -4.11
CA LEU A 199 1.07 -19.55 -4.83
C LEU A 199 2.51 -20.00 -4.57
N ASN A 200 2.71 -20.73 -3.48
CA ASN A 200 4.03 -21.07 -2.94
C ASN A 200 4.70 -22.30 -3.57
N TYR A 201 4.13 -22.91 -4.59
CA TYR A 201 4.83 -23.92 -5.39
C TYR A 201 4.19 -23.85 -6.77
N SER A 202 4.65 -22.87 -7.54
CA SER A 202 3.98 -22.41 -8.76
C SER A 202 4.97 -21.92 -9.79
N TYR A 203 4.43 -21.41 -10.89
CA TYR A 203 5.12 -20.64 -11.91
C TYR A 203 5.62 -19.33 -11.30
N HIS A 204 6.81 -19.38 -10.73
CA HIS A 204 7.73 -18.26 -10.53
C HIS A 204 9.10 -18.90 -10.76
N PHE A 205 9.91 -18.34 -11.66
CA PHE A 205 11.19 -18.96 -12.02
C PHE A 205 12.29 -17.92 -12.08
N GLU A 206 13.36 -18.18 -11.36
CA GLU A 206 14.60 -17.43 -11.38
C GLU A 206 15.71 -18.21 -12.12
N THR A 207 16.85 -17.53 -12.32
CA THR A 207 18.00 -18.11 -13.01
C THR A 207 18.57 -19.29 -12.22
N GLY A 208 18.44 -20.50 -12.77
CA GLY A 208 18.99 -21.72 -12.19
C GLY A 208 17.93 -22.69 -11.66
N ASP A 209 16.65 -22.31 -11.71
CA ASP A 209 15.58 -23.19 -11.28
C ASP A 209 15.42 -24.42 -12.17
N THR A 210 15.14 -25.54 -11.52
CA THR A 210 14.95 -26.86 -12.13
C THR A 210 13.63 -27.52 -11.71
N ASP A 211 12.84 -26.83 -10.88
CA ASP A 211 11.47 -27.19 -10.48
C ASP A 211 10.67 -25.89 -10.23
N PHE A 212 9.35 -26.00 -9.99
CA PHE A 212 8.53 -24.88 -9.53
C PHE A 212 9.11 -24.23 -8.26
N GLU A 213 9.06 -22.90 -8.20
CA GLU A 213 9.67 -22.16 -7.10
C GLU A 213 8.71 -21.96 -5.92
N ARG A 214 9.29 -21.87 -4.73
CA ARG A 214 8.58 -21.52 -3.50
C ARG A 214 8.63 -20.02 -3.24
N HIS A 215 7.80 -19.27 -3.97
CA HIS A 215 7.83 -17.80 -4.00
C HIS A 215 6.52 -17.13 -3.58
N GLY A 216 5.62 -17.80 -2.84
CA GLY A 216 4.31 -17.22 -2.49
C GLY A 216 4.42 -16.08 -1.46
N TYR A 217 4.73 -14.86 -1.90
CA TYR A 217 5.09 -13.73 -1.03
C TYR A 217 3.96 -12.73 -0.79
N GLY A 218 4.02 -12.05 0.35
CA GLY A 218 3.05 -11.02 0.73
C GLY A 218 3.18 -9.78 -0.14
N GLY A 219 4.37 -9.20 -0.17
CA GLY A 219 4.77 -8.16 -1.12
C GLY A 219 5.75 -7.13 -0.58
N ILE A 220 6.14 -6.20 -1.45
CA ILE A 220 7.04 -5.10 -1.11
C ILE A 220 6.23 -3.84 -0.80
N TRP A 221 6.34 -3.35 0.43
CA TRP A 221 5.60 -2.18 0.91
C TRP A 221 6.56 -1.04 1.23
N GLY A 222 6.28 0.16 0.74
CA GLY A 222 7.16 1.31 0.95
C GLY A 222 6.58 2.62 0.45
N GLY A 223 7.36 3.69 0.59
CA GLY A 223 6.98 5.04 0.17
C GLY A 223 7.53 6.14 1.06
N ARG A 224 7.54 7.39 0.59
CA ARG A 224 8.09 8.53 1.36
C ARG A 224 7.34 8.74 2.67
N HIS A 225 6.02 8.65 2.62
CA HIS A 225 5.12 8.60 3.77
C HIS A 225 4.11 7.49 3.54
N ALA A 226 4.18 6.45 4.36
CA ALA A 226 3.32 5.28 4.22
C ALA A 226 2.78 4.81 5.57
N SER A 227 1.54 4.31 5.58
CA SER A 227 0.93 3.68 6.76
C SER A 227 0.31 2.36 6.35
N PHE A 228 0.67 1.30 7.06
CA PHE A 228 0.23 -0.07 6.83
C PHE A 228 -0.36 -0.58 8.13
N HIS A 229 -1.68 -0.64 8.24
CA HIS A 229 -2.31 -0.98 9.50
C HIS A 229 -3.58 -1.81 9.44
N HIS A 230 -3.80 -2.62 10.47
CA HIS A 230 -4.98 -3.47 10.58
C HIS A 230 -5.13 -4.47 9.42
N ASN A 231 -4.04 -4.82 8.76
CA ASN A 231 -4.03 -5.86 7.72
C ASN A 231 -3.79 -7.24 8.35
N LEU A 232 -4.34 -8.28 7.73
CA LEU A 232 -4.01 -9.68 8.01
C LEU A 232 -3.13 -10.20 6.89
N LEU A 233 -1.92 -10.65 7.23
CA LEU A 233 -0.99 -11.34 6.34
C LEU A 233 -0.88 -12.80 6.79
N ALA A 234 -1.40 -13.75 6.01
CA ALA A 234 -1.53 -15.14 6.42
C ALA A 234 -1.12 -16.15 5.35
N HIS A 235 -0.46 -17.25 5.73
CA HIS A 235 -0.14 -18.34 4.80
C HIS A 235 0.70 -17.89 3.59
N LEU A 236 1.77 -17.14 3.87
CA LEU A 236 2.71 -16.62 2.88
C LEU A 236 4.10 -17.17 3.19
N GLN A 237 4.91 -17.41 2.17
CA GLN A 237 6.26 -17.94 2.36
C GLN A 237 7.20 -16.94 3.05
N GLY A 238 7.01 -15.65 2.78
CA GLY A 238 7.80 -14.55 3.31
C GLY A 238 7.33 -13.20 2.75
N ARG A 239 8.13 -12.15 3.00
CA ARG A 239 7.81 -10.75 2.69
C ARG A 239 6.44 -10.37 3.27
N ASN A 240 6.33 -10.35 4.61
CA ASN A 240 5.09 -10.06 5.33
C ASN A 240 5.06 -8.69 6.06
N PRO A 241 5.33 -7.53 5.45
CA PRO A 241 5.84 -7.29 4.10
C PRO A 241 7.38 -7.30 4.05
N ARG A 242 7.95 -7.20 2.85
CA ARG A 242 9.30 -6.63 2.70
C ARG A 242 9.17 -5.11 2.69
N PHE A 243 9.83 -4.39 3.59
CA PHE A 243 9.95 -2.94 3.46
C PHE A 243 10.87 -2.60 2.29
N ASP A 244 10.47 -1.66 1.44
CA ASP A 244 11.24 -1.35 0.23
C ASP A 244 12.62 -0.77 0.56
N GLY A 245 12.69 0.06 1.60
CA GLY A 245 13.85 0.89 1.88
C GLY A 245 13.88 2.14 1.00
N SER A 246 14.85 3.01 1.24
CA SER A 246 15.02 4.23 0.46
C SER A 246 15.69 4.01 -0.91
N ARG A 247 15.86 2.75 -1.34
CA ARG A 247 16.62 2.37 -2.54
C ARG A 247 15.95 2.82 -3.84
N ASN A 248 14.63 2.82 -3.90
CA ASN A 248 13.88 3.13 -5.11
C ASN A 248 13.22 4.51 -5.13
N LEU A 249 13.33 5.30 -4.06
CA LEU A 249 12.80 6.66 -4.00
C LEU A 249 13.76 7.63 -4.71
N THR A 250 13.25 8.72 -5.27
CA THR A 250 14.09 9.75 -5.92
C THR A 250 14.51 10.84 -4.92
N PRO A 251 15.79 11.24 -4.85
CA PRO A 251 16.95 10.63 -5.52
C PRO A 251 17.27 9.21 -5.01
N ALA A 252 17.63 8.32 -5.94
CA ALA A 252 17.89 6.90 -5.64
C ALA A 252 18.97 6.73 -4.57
N ASN A 253 18.83 5.69 -3.74
CA ASN A 253 19.79 5.32 -2.70
C ASN A 253 20.11 6.44 -1.69
N THR A 254 19.12 7.27 -1.35
CA THR A 254 19.28 8.33 -0.34
C THR A 254 18.63 7.88 0.98
N ALA A 255 19.42 7.65 2.03
CA ALA A 255 18.88 7.25 3.33
C ALA A 255 17.94 8.32 3.92
N GLY A 256 16.92 7.87 4.66
CA GLY A 256 15.92 8.70 5.33
C GLY A 256 14.75 9.13 4.45
N LEU A 257 14.67 8.69 3.19
CA LEU A 257 13.56 9.06 2.31
C LEU A 257 12.29 8.26 2.57
N GLU A 258 12.39 6.97 2.92
CA GLU A 258 11.24 6.14 3.27
C GLU A 258 10.87 6.32 4.74
N ASN A 259 9.60 6.66 5.01
CA ASN A 259 9.05 6.77 6.35
C ASN A 259 7.73 5.99 6.40
N ALA A 260 7.73 4.85 7.08
CA ALA A 260 6.61 3.94 7.10
C ALA A 260 6.18 3.55 8.52
N GLU A 261 4.87 3.47 8.71
CA GLU A 261 4.24 2.95 9.92
C GLU A 261 3.65 1.57 9.63
N PHE A 262 3.99 0.57 10.43
CA PHE A 262 3.45 -0.79 10.37
C PHE A 262 2.81 -1.11 11.73
N VAL A 263 1.50 -0.92 11.82
CA VAL A 263 0.78 -0.82 13.10
C VAL A 263 -0.44 -1.73 13.17
N ASN A 264 -0.64 -2.45 14.27
CA ASN A 264 -1.83 -3.27 14.51
C ASN A 264 -2.15 -4.30 13.42
N ASN A 265 -1.14 -4.81 12.71
CA ASN A 265 -1.33 -5.89 11.74
C ASN A 265 -1.29 -7.26 12.42
N VAL A 266 -1.91 -8.25 11.80
CA VAL A 266 -1.84 -9.66 12.21
C VAL A 266 -1.02 -10.41 11.16
N LEU A 267 0.01 -11.12 11.62
CA LEU A 267 0.88 -11.94 10.81
C LEU A 267 0.77 -13.37 11.27
N TYR A 268 0.33 -14.26 10.38
CA TYR A 268 0.04 -15.64 10.72
C TYR A 268 0.67 -16.63 9.74
N ASP A 269 1.25 -17.71 10.26
CA ASP A 269 1.69 -18.87 9.47
C ASP A 269 2.57 -18.51 8.27
N TRP A 270 3.58 -17.66 8.49
CA TRP A 270 4.60 -17.40 7.46
C TRP A 270 5.53 -18.62 7.28
N GLY A 271 6.21 -18.74 6.14
CA GLY A 271 7.09 -19.87 5.81
C GLY A 271 8.53 -19.74 6.32
N SER A 272 9.42 -19.14 5.51
CA SER A 272 10.86 -19.06 5.76
C SER A 272 11.30 -17.83 6.57
N TYR A 273 10.56 -16.72 6.50
CA TYR A 273 10.76 -15.49 7.25
C TYR A 273 9.48 -14.64 7.24
N THR A 274 9.43 -13.58 8.04
CA THR A 274 8.26 -12.67 8.08
C THR A 274 8.59 -11.30 7.46
N VAL A 275 8.52 -10.21 8.22
CA VAL A 275 8.93 -8.85 7.82
C VAL A 275 10.45 -8.80 7.56
N ASN A 276 10.86 -8.19 6.46
CA ASN A 276 12.28 -8.01 6.12
C ASN A 276 12.58 -6.71 5.34
N GLY A 277 13.86 -6.43 5.10
CA GLY A 277 14.28 -5.32 4.23
C GLY A 277 14.48 -4.01 5.00
N GLY A 278 14.06 -2.90 4.39
CA GLY A 278 14.04 -1.57 5.01
C GLY A 278 15.35 -0.80 4.95
N GLU A 279 16.12 -0.98 3.88
CA GLU A 279 17.45 -0.39 3.72
C GLU A 279 17.38 1.15 3.75
N GLY A 280 18.02 1.76 4.75
CA GLY A 280 18.08 3.21 4.93
C GLY A 280 16.74 3.92 5.13
N GLY A 281 15.65 3.23 5.45
CA GLY A 281 14.36 3.86 5.77
C GLY A 281 14.15 4.08 7.27
N ASN A 282 13.00 4.65 7.64
CA ASN A 282 12.57 4.88 9.03
C ASN A 282 11.22 4.19 9.28
N TYR A 283 11.14 3.35 10.32
CA TYR A 283 9.99 2.48 10.54
C TYR A 283 9.48 2.51 11.97
N ASN A 284 8.18 2.72 12.13
CA ASN A 284 7.46 2.43 13.37
C ASN A 284 6.79 1.05 13.24
N ILE A 285 7.25 0.05 13.98
CA ILE A 285 6.68 -1.30 14.01
C ILE A 285 5.99 -1.47 15.36
N VAL A 286 4.67 -1.27 15.40
CA VAL A 286 3.95 -1.07 16.66
C VAL A 286 2.73 -1.97 16.78
N ASN A 287 2.59 -2.66 17.93
CA ASN A 287 1.39 -3.40 18.30
C ASN A 287 0.92 -4.45 17.27
N ASN A 288 1.82 -5.00 16.46
CA ASN A 288 1.48 -6.09 15.55
C ASN A 288 1.42 -7.41 16.32
N TYR A 289 0.56 -8.32 15.88
CA TYR A 289 0.41 -9.65 16.43
C TYR A 289 1.04 -10.67 15.49
N TYR A 290 2.06 -11.37 15.98
CA TYR A 290 2.79 -12.40 15.25
C TYR A 290 2.46 -13.76 15.82
N LYS A 291 1.97 -14.67 14.97
CA LYS A 291 1.73 -16.07 15.33
C LYS A 291 2.29 -17.00 14.27
N TYR A 292 3.30 -17.77 14.62
CA TYR A 292 3.78 -18.84 13.77
C TYR A 292 2.67 -19.89 13.58
N GLY A 293 2.75 -20.65 12.49
CA GLY A 293 1.84 -21.75 12.23
C GLY A 293 2.56 -23.00 11.74
N PRO A 294 1.82 -24.01 11.24
CA PRO A 294 2.38 -25.26 10.75
C PRO A 294 3.40 -25.09 9.61
N SER A 295 3.26 -24.04 8.80
CA SER A 295 4.15 -23.73 7.66
C SER A 295 5.44 -23.05 8.11
N THR A 296 5.47 -22.48 9.32
CA THR A 296 6.62 -21.72 9.81
C THR A 296 7.82 -22.58 10.13
N SER A 297 8.91 -22.30 9.43
CA SER A 297 10.18 -23.00 9.56
C SER A 297 10.65 -23.07 11.01
N ALA A 298 11.17 -24.23 11.40
CA ALA A 298 11.83 -24.42 12.70
C ALA A 298 13.28 -23.90 12.70
N ASN A 299 13.78 -23.38 11.56
CA ASN A 299 15.14 -22.90 11.43
C ASN A 299 15.36 -21.57 12.15
N THR A 300 16.64 -21.18 12.19
CA THR A 300 17.10 -19.88 12.69
C THR A 300 17.56 -19.02 11.52
N SER A 301 17.12 -17.77 11.48
CA SER A 301 17.59 -16.74 10.55
C SER A 301 18.48 -15.76 11.32
N VAL A 302 19.77 -15.71 10.98
CA VAL A 302 20.80 -14.84 11.59
C VAL A 302 20.68 -14.75 13.13
N GLY A 303 20.61 -15.90 13.79
CA GLY A 303 20.57 -15.98 15.27
C GLY A 303 19.20 -15.81 15.93
N VAL A 304 18.13 -15.56 15.17
CA VAL A 304 16.75 -15.52 15.67
C VAL A 304 15.93 -16.66 15.07
N ALA A 305 15.17 -17.39 15.90
CA ALA A 305 14.28 -18.43 15.40
C ALA A 305 13.20 -17.81 14.50
N VAL A 306 12.95 -18.40 13.33
CA VAL A 306 11.97 -17.88 12.35
C VAL A 306 10.58 -17.73 12.99
N LYS A 307 10.20 -18.65 13.88
CA LYS A 307 8.93 -18.64 14.63
C LYS A 307 8.77 -17.46 15.59
N SER A 308 9.86 -16.79 15.97
CA SER A 308 9.85 -15.65 16.90
C SER A 308 10.33 -14.35 16.26
N GLN A 309 10.55 -14.34 14.94
CA GLN A 309 11.06 -13.18 14.23
C GLN A 309 9.99 -12.09 14.14
N ILE A 310 10.39 -10.86 14.42
CA ILE A 310 9.60 -9.63 14.19
C ILE A 310 10.07 -8.95 12.91
N LEU A 311 11.39 -8.92 12.66
CA LEU A 311 12.01 -8.21 11.54
C LEU A 311 13.37 -8.84 11.17
N ASN A 312 13.63 -8.96 9.87
CA ASN A 312 14.95 -9.23 9.31
C ASN A 312 15.47 -8.01 8.54
N PRO A 313 16.21 -7.08 9.19
CA PRO A 313 16.65 -5.85 8.56
C PRO A 313 17.71 -6.15 7.51
N TYR A 314 17.74 -5.35 6.43
CA TYR A 314 18.76 -5.45 5.40
C TYR A 314 19.51 -4.13 5.20
N LYS A 315 20.68 -4.21 4.59
CA LYS A 315 21.47 -3.06 4.15
C LYS A 315 22.12 -3.38 2.80
N THR A 316 22.47 -2.35 2.05
CA THR A 316 23.27 -2.50 0.83
C THR A 316 24.67 -1.93 1.05
N THR A 317 25.48 -1.88 -0.01
CA THR A 317 26.76 -1.17 -0.01
C THR A 317 26.58 0.35 0.06
N THR A 318 25.43 0.87 -0.37
CA THR A 318 25.13 2.31 -0.47
C THR A 318 24.15 2.81 0.58
N LEU A 319 23.31 1.93 1.14
CA LEU A 319 22.33 2.27 2.16
C LEU A 319 22.63 1.52 3.46
N PRO A 320 22.61 2.21 4.62
CA PRO A 320 22.75 1.54 5.91
C PRO A 320 21.51 0.69 6.22
N PHE A 321 21.54 -0.01 7.35
CA PHE A 321 20.29 -0.53 7.93
C PHE A 321 19.31 0.63 8.19
N GLY A 322 18.02 0.35 8.08
CA GLY A 322 16.97 1.29 8.48
C GLY A 322 17.03 1.64 9.97
N GLN A 323 16.31 2.71 10.33
CA GLN A 323 16.03 3.06 11.72
C GLN A 323 14.67 2.49 12.11
N TYR A 324 14.61 1.81 13.25
CA TYR A 324 13.41 1.10 13.68
C TYR A 324 13.03 1.51 15.09
N TYR A 325 11.76 1.85 15.27
CA TYR A 325 11.11 1.94 16.57
C TYR A 325 10.17 0.75 16.72
N LEU A 326 10.50 -0.20 17.61
CA LEU A 326 9.71 -1.40 17.86
C LEU A 326 9.11 -1.36 19.27
N THR A 327 7.79 -1.40 19.38
CA THR A 327 7.12 -1.48 20.69
C THR A 327 5.77 -2.18 20.61
N GLY A 328 5.38 -2.83 21.72
CA GLY A 328 4.06 -3.44 21.89
C GLY A 328 3.74 -4.60 20.94
N ASN A 329 4.68 -5.04 20.09
CA ASN A 329 4.47 -6.21 19.24
C ASN A 329 4.38 -7.46 20.11
N TYR A 330 3.36 -8.26 19.86
CA TYR A 330 3.11 -9.51 20.56
C TYR A 330 3.50 -10.69 19.68
N VAL A 331 4.31 -11.61 20.21
CA VAL A 331 4.76 -12.80 19.50
C VAL A 331 4.29 -14.04 20.27
N ASP A 332 3.31 -14.73 19.69
CA ASP A 332 2.62 -15.86 20.30
C ASP A 332 3.59 -16.99 20.66
N GLY A 333 3.55 -17.45 21.91
CA GLY A 333 4.47 -18.46 22.44
C GLY A 333 5.88 -17.95 22.77
N TYR A 334 6.20 -16.67 22.55
CA TYR A 334 7.54 -16.10 22.79
C TYR A 334 7.50 -14.88 23.72
N ALA A 335 7.23 -15.11 25.02
CA ALA A 335 7.15 -14.06 26.04
C ALA A 335 8.42 -13.20 26.15
N ALA A 336 9.60 -13.77 25.90
CA ALA A 336 10.87 -13.06 25.92
C ALA A 336 11.02 -12.05 24.76
N VAL A 337 10.45 -12.34 23.59
CA VAL A 337 10.41 -11.42 22.44
C VAL A 337 9.27 -10.41 22.61
N THR A 338 8.13 -10.85 23.11
CA THR A 338 6.98 -9.96 23.43
C THR A 338 7.36 -8.87 24.44
N SER A 339 8.06 -9.22 25.52
CA SER A 339 8.52 -8.24 26.53
C SER A 339 9.69 -7.37 26.07
N ARG A 340 10.45 -7.80 25.05
CA ARG A 340 11.58 -7.06 24.47
C ARG A 340 11.70 -7.34 22.98
N ASN A 341 10.96 -6.59 22.16
CA ASN A 341 10.81 -6.81 20.72
C ASN A 341 12.14 -6.92 19.95
N TRP A 342 13.18 -6.19 20.37
CA TRP A 342 14.52 -6.29 19.78
C TRP A 342 15.15 -7.69 19.80
N ARG A 343 14.66 -8.62 20.63
CA ARG A 343 15.09 -10.03 20.60
C ARG A 343 14.55 -10.81 19.40
N GLY A 344 13.52 -10.30 18.74
CA GLY A 344 12.96 -10.87 17.50
C GLY A 344 13.55 -10.26 16.23
N VAL A 345 14.58 -9.41 16.34
CA VAL A 345 15.25 -8.79 15.20
C VAL A 345 16.54 -9.56 14.91
N SER A 346 16.68 -10.07 13.68
CA SER A 346 17.84 -10.87 13.24
C SER A 346 19.03 -10.03 12.79
#